data_AF-A0A3D2S2J5-F1
#
_entry.id   AF-A0A3D2S2J5-F1
#
_cell.length_a   1.000
_cell.length_b   1.000
_cell.length_c   1.000
_cell.angle_alpha   90.00
_cell.angle_beta   90.00
_cell.angle_gamma   90.00
#
_symmetry.space_group_name_H-M   'P 1'
#
loop_
_entity.id
_entity.type
_entity.pdbx_description
1 polymer ?
#
loop_
_entity_poly.entity_id
_entity_poly.type
_entity_poly.pdbx_seq_one_letter_code
_entity_poly.pdbx_strand_id
1 'polypeptide(L)' 'KDALARHYIGRFGQPSDIANMAHWLASDDASYITGQMFTVDGGLTAASPVNPALF' A
#
# COMPACT_ATOMS: atom_id res chain seq x y z
N LYS A 1 16.57 0.05 13.17
CA LYS A 1 15.18 0.56 13.15
C LYS A 1 14.30 -0.52 12.60
N ASP A 2 13.19 -0.81 13.26
CA ASP A 2 12.29 -1.88 12.86
C ASP A 2 11.66 -1.55 11.50
N ALA A 3 11.84 -2.42 10.51
CA ALA A 3 11.25 -2.26 9.18
C ALA A 3 9.71 -2.22 9.24
N LEU A 4 9.13 -2.84 10.28
CA LEU A 4 7.69 -2.81 10.53
C LEU A 4 7.19 -1.42 10.90
N ALA A 5 7.97 -0.63 11.66
CA ALA A 5 7.60 0.73 12.06
C ALA A 5 7.46 1.70 10.88
N ARG A 6 8.00 1.35 9.71
CA ARG A 6 7.88 2.14 8.48
C ARG A 6 6.61 1.84 7.69
N HIS A 7 5.98 0.70 7.93
CA HIS A 7 4.69 0.35 7.35
C HIS A 7 3.63 0.74 8.38
N TYR A 8 2.82 1.76 8.10
CA TYR A 8 1.85 2.29 9.07
C TYR A 8 0.84 1.22 9.53
N ILE A 9 0.57 0.23 8.67
CA ILE A 9 -0.26 -0.94 8.98
C ILE A 9 0.38 -1.91 9.99
N GLY A 10 1.65 -1.74 10.34
CA GLY A 10 2.35 -2.52 11.38
C GLY A 10 2.73 -3.95 11.00
N ARG A 11 2.65 -4.30 9.71
CA ARG A 11 3.04 -5.62 9.18
C ARG A 11 3.68 -5.51 7.81
N PHE A 12 4.41 -6.55 7.42
CA PHE A 12 4.79 -6.72 6.01
C PHE A 12 3.58 -7.04 5.14
N GLY A 13 3.70 -6.66 3.87
CA GLY A 13 2.75 -7.07 2.84
C GLY A 13 2.72 -8.59 2.68
N GLN A 14 1.55 -9.11 2.37
CA GLN A 14 1.32 -10.50 2.00
C GLN A 14 0.95 -10.55 0.51
N PRO A 15 1.19 -11.68 -0.18
CA PRO A 15 0.78 -11.83 -1.58
C PRO A 15 -0.69 -11.51 -1.83
N SER A 16 -1.55 -11.78 -0.85
CA SER A 16 -2.98 -11.45 -0.90
C SER A 16 -3.27 -9.96 -1.00
N ASP A 17 -2.44 -9.07 -0.45
CA ASP A 17 -2.64 -7.61 -0.53
C ASP A 17 -2.56 -7.13 -1.99
N ILE A 18 -1.63 -7.69 -2.77
CA ILE A 18 -1.48 -7.40 -4.21
C ILE A 18 -2.56 -8.13 -5.02
N ALA A 19 -2.83 -9.39 -4.72
CA ALA A 19 -3.84 -10.18 -5.44
C ALA A 19 -5.24 -9.55 -5.32
N ASN A 20 -5.61 -9.06 -4.14
CA ASN A 20 -6.90 -8.39 -3.93
C ASN A 20 -6.99 -7.10 -4.76
N MET A 21 -5.92 -6.30 -4.81
CA MET A 21 -5.90 -5.09 -5.63
C MET A 21 -6.02 -5.40 -7.12
N ALA A 22 -5.26 -6.39 -7.61
CA ALA A 22 -5.35 -6.85 -8.99
C ALA A 22 -6.73 -7.40 -9.32
N HIS A 23 -7.36 -8.14 -8.40
CA HIS A 23 -8.71 -8.66 -8.59
C HIS A 23 -9.74 -7.54 -8.72
N TRP A 24 -9.69 -6.54 -7.85
CA TRP A 24 -10.59 -5.38 -7.94
C TRP A 24 -10.38 -4.59 -9.24
N LEU A 25 -9.12 -4.34 -9.64
CA LEU A 25 -8.81 -3.66 -10.90
C LEU A 25 -9.30 -4.43 -12.14
N ALA A 26 -9.38 -5.76 -12.06
CA ALA A 26 -9.89 -6.61 -13.13
C ALA A 26 -11.42 -6.80 -13.09
N SER A 27 -12.09 -6.29 -12.07
CA SER A 27 -13.54 -6.42 -11.89
C SER A 27 -14.32 -5.27 -12.54
N ASP A 28 -15.62 -5.46 -12.72
CA ASP A 28 -16.53 -4.43 -13.26
C ASP A 28 -16.61 -3.17 -12.37
N ASP A 29 -16.30 -3.29 -11.07
CA ASP A 29 -16.28 -2.18 -10.12
C ASP A 29 -15.23 -1.12 -10.47
N ALA A 30 -14.17 -1.50 -11.21
CA ALA A 30 -13.12 -0.60 -11.66
C ALA A 30 -13.32 -0.11 -13.11
N SER A 31 -14.51 -0.28 -13.70
CA SER A 31 -14.78 -0.05 -15.14
C SER A 31 -14.48 1.36 -15.67
N TYR A 32 -14.37 2.38 -14.82
CA TYR A 32 -14.01 3.75 -15.22
C TYR A 32 -12.57 4.16 -14.85
N ILE A 33 -11.78 3.22 -14.34
CA ILE A 33 -10.42 3.49 -13.83
C ILE A 33 -9.40 2.97 -14.83
N THR A 34 -8.56 3.86 -15.33
CA THR A 34 -7.45 3.51 -16.23
C THR A 34 -6.32 4.55 -16.13
N GLY A 35 -5.10 4.15 -16.52
CA GLY A 35 -3.93 5.03 -16.58
C GLY A 35 -3.35 5.46 -15.23
N GLN A 36 -3.71 4.79 -14.13
CA GLN A 36 -3.26 5.13 -12.78
C GLN A 36 -2.24 4.12 -12.24
N MET A 37 -1.37 4.61 -11.36
CA MET A 37 -0.50 3.79 -10.52
C MET A 37 -1.09 3.72 -9.12
N PHE A 38 -1.30 2.51 -8.61
CA PHE A 38 -1.81 2.30 -7.26
C PHE A 38 -0.73 1.75 -6.35
N THR A 39 -0.42 2.50 -5.30
CA THR A 39 0.56 2.09 -4.28
C THR A 39 -0.09 1.16 -3.27
N VAL A 40 0.47 -0.05 -3.10
CA VAL A 40 0.05 -1.04 -2.11
C VAL A 40 1.26 -1.42 -1.25
N ASP A 41 1.57 -0.60 -0.24
CA ASP A 41 2.81 -0.71 0.53
C ASP A 41 2.62 -0.57 2.05
N GLY A 42 1.38 -0.72 2.54
CA GLY A 42 1.08 -0.58 3.96
C GLY A 42 1.28 0.83 4.52
N GLY A 43 1.31 1.86 3.66
CA GLY A 43 1.44 3.27 4.05
C GLY A 43 2.88 3.79 4.10
N LEU A 44 3.84 3.02 3.57
CA LEU A 44 5.26 3.38 3.59
C LEU A 44 5.53 4.67 2.80
N THR A 45 4.98 4.80 1.59
CA THR A 45 5.19 5.96 0.70
C THR A 45 4.42 7.20 1.17
N ALA A 46 3.33 7.02 1.90
CA ALA A 46 2.53 8.12 2.46
C ALA A 46 3.14 8.69 3.76
N ALA A 47 4.16 8.04 4.32
CA ALA A 47 4.74 8.44 5.60
C ALA A 47 5.42 9.82 5.51
N SER A 48 5.08 10.71 6.45
CA SER A 48 5.68 12.03 6.54
C SER A 48 7.19 11.94 6.84
N PRO A 49 8.04 12.74 6.14
CA PRO A 49 9.47 12.80 6.42
C PRO A 49 9.80 13.48 7.76
N VAL A 50 8.81 13.93 8.53
CA VAL A 50 9.00 14.40 9.91
C VAL A 50 8.42 13.46 10.96
N ASN A 51 8.00 12.24 10.58
CA ASN A 51 7.50 11.26 11.55
C ASN A 51 8.61 10.91 12.56
N PRO A 52 8.51 11.29 13.84
CA PRO A 52 9.56 11.08 14.82
C PRO A 52 9.86 9.60 15.07
N ALA A 53 8.91 8.71 14.78
CA ALA A 53 9.12 7.26 14.89
C ALA A 53 10.05 6.69 13.79
N LEU A 54 10.38 7.49 12.75
CA LEU A 54 11.25 7.09 11.65
C LEU A 54 12.70 7.60 11.79
N PHE A 55 12.98 8.56 12.68
CA PHE A 55 14.30 9.17 12.91
C PHE A 55 14.96 8.74 14.22
#